data_AF-A0A099EYH4-F1
#
_entry.id   AF-A0A099EYH4-F1
#
_cell.length_a   1.000
_cell.length_b   1.000
_cell.length_c   1.000
_cell.angle_alpha   90.00
_cell.angle_beta   90.00
_cell.angle_gamma   90.00
#
_symmetry.space_group_name_H-M   'P 1'
#
loop_
_entity.id
_entity.type
_entity.pdbx_description
1 polymer ?
#
loop_
_entity_poly.entity_id
_entity_poly.type
_entity_poly.pdbx_seq_one_letter_code
_entity_poly.pdbx_strand_id
1 'polypeptide(L)'
;MQRDSFAVLVERVAPSLGVGRAAAHAFVRLAALTRPLDWIADDRSPVIYAEAGEVAKMLGLSQPRLRAITVELEVAGLIERRTGANGSRSRAAGTGLYLSAAIARADELMAIDERLTVERQQAKYLRGQRSTHRRHLVQALDHLCEIAPDHPLISEIRACLEEWPSADQLHIMDLATLTAHVEDADNLCRTTLDLLEKVEESIGGPLENERPYIQNTTQESSRICNDHVNHQRAGKPAHDNSSVAPPDGGPNCSEKNDGAASGAFKSEFIAKLGPERLFRLASPEMQFYLSGRAEPRSLRFHDFVWAAERRVPELGISPDAWAAAKEVMGEDSAMLSVFILDARKAEPGTTIFKPGGYLRGMIKKYHEGDLHLIRSLIGLSERKRAEDPT
;
A
#
# COMPACT_ATOMS: atom_id res chain seq x y z
N MET A 1 -25.24 18.13 12.56
CA MET A 1 -23.78 18.01 12.80
C MET A 1 -23.36 19.00 13.87
N GLN A 2 -22.36 18.70 14.73
CA GLN A 2 -21.90 19.66 15.75
C GLN A 2 -21.12 20.83 15.10
N ARG A 3 -21.17 22.02 15.73
CA ARG A 3 -20.50 23.24 15.26
C ARG A 3 -19.04 23.03 14.87
N ASP A 4 -18.25 22.43 15.77
CA ASP A 4 -16.80 22.35 15.57
C ASP A 4 -16.46 21.38 14.43
N SER A 5 -17.18 20.26 14.32
CA SER A 5 -17.09 19.37 13.15
C SER A 5 -17.49 20.06 11.86
N PHE A 6 -18.52 20.92 11.90
CA PHE A 6 -18.94 21.72 10.75
C PHE A 6 -17.89 22.75 10.34
N ALA A 7 -17.28 23.44 11.30
CA ALA A 7 -16.22 24.41 11.03
C ALA A 7 -15.01 23.75 10.36
N VAL A 8 -14.60 22.57 10.83
CA VAL A 8 -13.53 21.78 10.18
C VAL A 8 -13.94 21.32 8.78
N LEU A 9 -15.20 20.89 8.58
CA LEU A 9 -15.71 20.55 7.25
C LEU A 9 -15.54 21.72 6.28
N VAL A 10 -15.98 22.93 6.65
CA VAL A 10 -15.86 24.13 5.81
C VAL A 10 -14.40 24.44 5.49
N GLU A 11 -13.49 24.33 6.45
CA GLU A 11 -12.07 24.57 6.22
C GLU A 11 -11.48 23.58 5.19
N ARG A 12 -11.89 22.31 5.23
CA ARG A 12 -11.41 21.28 4.28
C ARG A 12 -11.92 21.48 2.85
N VAL A 13 -13.16 21.95 2.69
CA VAL A 13 -13.81 22.12 1.37
C VAL A 13 -13.67 23.53 0.81
N ALA A 14 -13.25 24.51 1.61
CA ALA A 14 -13.11 25.91 1.21
C ALA A 14 -12.35 26.12 -0.11
N PRO A 15 -11.21 25.45 -0.39
CA PRO A 15 -10.52 25.59 -1.68
C PRO A 15 -11.40 25.22 -2.88
N SER A 16 -12.24 24.19 -2.76
CA SER A 16 -13.17 23.76 -3.82
C SER A 16 -14.35 24.71 -3.99
N LEU A 17 -14.65 25.54 -2.99
CA LEU A 17 -15.66 26.59 -3.05
C LEU A 17 -15.09 27.93 -3.56
N GLY A 18 -13.81 27.99 -3.92
CA GLY A 18 -13.14 29.24 -4.28
C GLY A 18 -12.87 30.17 -3.09
N VAL A 19 -12.96 29.65 -1.86
CA VAL A 19 -12.72 30.40 -0.62
C VAL A 19 -11.25 30.29 -0.23
N GLY A 20 -10.60 31.44 -0.09
CA GLY A 20 -9.22 31.54 0.33
C GLY A 20 -9.02 31.14 1.80
N ARG A 21 -7.79 30.72 2.15
CA ARG A 21 -7.44 30.24 3.51
C ARG A 21 -7.81 31.23 4.62
N ALA A 22 -7.63 32.53 4.37
CA ALA A 22 -7.97 33.57 5.34
C ALA A 22 -9.48 33.67 5.60
N ALA A 23 -10.31 33.53 4.57
CA ALA A 23 -11.76 33.56 4.70
C ALA A 23 -12.29 32.27 5.35
N ALA A 24 -11.74 31.11 4.98
CA ALA A 24 -12.04 29.84 5.63
C ALA A 24 -11.73 29.87 7.14
N HIS A 25 -10.54 30.36 7.51
CA HIS A 25 -10.18 30.52 8.92
C HIS A 25 -11.10 31.52 9.63
N ALA A 26 -11.44 32.64 8.98
CA ALA A 26 -12.39 33.59 9.54
C ALA A 26 -13.78 32.97 9.74
N PHE A 27 -14.26 32.10 8.86
CA PHE A 27 -15.51 31.35 9.05
C PHE A 27 -15.46 30.51 10.34
N VAL A 28 -14.38 29.76 10.58
CA VAL A 28 -14.20 28.99 11.82
C VAL A 28 -14.29 29.89 13.06
N ARG A 29 -13.63 31.06 13.00
CA ARG A 29 -13.67 32.06 14.08
C ARG A 29 -15.06 32.67 14.27
N LEU A 30 -15.80 32.94 13.20
CA LEU A 30 -17.19 33.42 13.25
C LEU A 30 -18.11 32.35 13.84
N ALA A 31 -17.96 31.08 13.43
CA ALA A 31 -18.69 29.97 14.00
C ALA A 31 -18.48 29.88 15.51
N ALA A 32 -17.24 30.05 15.98
CA ALA A 32 -16.91 30.03 17.41
C ALA A 32 -17.61 31.15 18.23
N LEU A 33 -18.04 32.25 17.61
CA LEU A 33 -18.80 33.33 18.27
C LEU A 33 -20.29 32.98 18.46
N THR A 34 -20.76 31.88 17.89
CA THR A 34 -22.16 31.41 18.00
C THR A 34 -22.28 30.25 19.00
N ARG A 35 -23.49 30.02 19.53
CA ARG A 35 -23.72 28.95 20.51
C ARG A 35 -23.76 27.60 19.80
N PRO A 36 -23.07 26.56 20.28
CA PRO A 36 -23.07 25.24 19.66
C PRO A 36 -24.47 24.62 19.46
N LEU A 37 -25.40 24.89 20.38
CA LEU A 37 -26.78 24.40 20.30
C LEU A 37 -27.54 24.96 19.09
N ASP A 38 -27.21 26.17 18.64
CA ASP A 38 -27.91 26.82 17.53
C ASP A 38 -27.57 26.18 16.17
N TRP A 39 -26.57 25.27 16.13
CA TRP A 39 -26.20 24.50 14.93
C TRP A 39 -26.94 23.17 14.78
N ILE A 40 -27.62 22.75 15.84
CA ILE A 40 -28.26 21.43 15.93
C ILE A 40 -29.77 21.58 16.06
N ALA A 41 -30.24 22.66 16.68
CA ALA A 41 -31.65 22.89 16.91
C ALA A 41 -32.37 23.34 15.63
N ASP A 42 -33.51 22.71 15.32
CA ASP A 42 -34.33 23.03 14.13
C ASP A 42 -35.06 24.38 14.25
N ASP A 43 -35.26 24.86 15.48
CA ASP A 43 -35.99 26.09 15.80
C ASP A 43 -35.12 27.34 15.90
N ARG A 44 -33.80 27.17 15.77
CA ARG A 44 -32.81 28.24 15.95
C ARG A 44 -31.80 28.23 14.83
N SER A 45 -31.06 29.33 14.72
CA SER A 45 -30.00 29.45 13.75
C SER A 45 -28.78 30.13 14.37
N PRO A 46 -27.56 29.77 13.95
CA PRO A 46 -26.37 30.43 14.43
C PRO A 46 -26.25 31.80 13.77
N VAL A 47 -26.41 32.85 14.58
CA VAL A 47 -26.42 34.24 14.11
C VAL A 47 -25.49 35.12 14.95
N ILE A 48 -24.73 35.97 14.27
CA ILE A 48 -23.92 37.01 14.91
C ILE A 48 -24.61 38.35 14.74
N TYR A 49 -25.15 38.87 15.83
CA TYR A 49 -25.77 40.20 15.90
C TYR A 49 -24.79 41.32 16.24
N ALA A 50 -23.56 40.98 16.66
CA ALA A 50 -22.53 41.96 16.98
C ALA A 50 -22.19 42.83 15.77
N GLU A 51 -21.98 44.12 16.02
CA GLU A 51 -21.62 45.09 15.00
C GLU A 51 -20.31 44.72 14.29
N ALA A 52 -20.17 45.12 13.02
CA ALA A 52 -19.02 44.76 12.20
C ALA A 52 -17.68 45.20 12.82
N GLY A 53 -17.64 46.35 13.50
CA GLY A 53 -16.45 46.83 14.19
C GLY A 53 -16.01 45.92 15.34
N GLU A 54 -16.96 45.46 16.15
CA GLU A 54 -16.68 44.57 17.28
C GLU A 54 -16.27 43.17 16.79
N VAL A 55 -16.95 42.65 15.76
CA VAL A 55 -16.55 41.38 15.12
C VAL A 55 -15.14 41.49 14.55
N ALA A 56 -14.80 42.60 13.89
CA ALA A 56 -13.46 42.81 13.35
C ALA A 56 -12.41 42.81 14.47
N LYS A 57 -12.69 43.49 15.60
CA LYS A 57 -11.84 43.50 16.79
C LYS A 57 -11.66 42.10 17.40
N MET A 58 -12.75 41.34 17.58
CA MET A 58 -12.70 39.97 18.09
C MET A 58 -11.87 39.04 17.20
N LEU A 59 -11.90 39.25 15.88
CA LEU A 59 -11.14 38.46 14.91
C LEU A 59 -9.71 38.98 14.68
N GLY A 60 -9.34 40.15 15.22
CA GLY A 60 -8.04 40.78 14.98
C GLY A 60 -7.88 41.30 13.54
N LEU A 61 -8.97 41.73 12.91
CA LEU A 61 -9.03 42.20 11.53
C LEU A 61 -9.38 43.69 11.45
N SER A 62 -9.00 44.33 10.35
CA SER A 62 -9.56 45.64 10.01
C SER A 62 -11.01 45.50 9.52
N GLN A 63 -11.84 46.53 9.72
CA GLN A 63 -13.22 46.50 9.21
C GLN A 63 -13.31 46.29 7.68
N PRO A 64 -12.46 46.93 6.84
CA PRO A 64 -12.44 46.65 5.41
C PRO A 64 -12.11 45.18 5.10
N ARG A 65 -11.17 44.58 5.85
CA ARG A 65 -10.80 43.16 5.66
C ARG A 65 -11.94 42.22 6.06
N LEU A 66 -12.63 42.51 7.17
CA LEU A 66 -13.83 41.75 7.56
C LEU A 66 -14.90 41.84 6.47
N ARG A 67 -15.17 43.03 5.92
CA ARG A 67 -16.15 43.21 4.85
C ARG A 67 -15.80 42.34 3.62
N ALA A 68 -14.56 42.41 3.16
CA ALA A 68 -14.09 41.60 2.03
C ALA A 68 -14.29 40.10 2.28
N ILE A 69 -13.90 39.60 3.46
CA ILE A 69 -14.11 38.20 3.85
C ILE A 69 -15.59 37.85 3.89
N THR A 70 -16.46 38.71 4.46
CA THR A 70 -17.89 38.41 4.51
C THR A 70 -18.57 38.43 3.14
N VAL A 71 -18.04 39.19 2.18
CA VAL A 71 -18.51 39.12 0.79
C VAL A 71 -18.06 37.80 0.16
N GLU A 72 -16.80 37.41 0.33
CA GLU A 72 -16.27 36.14 -0.17
C GLU A 72 -17.04 34.93 0.37
N LEU A 73 -17.31 34.89 1.68
CA LEU A 73 -18.08 33.81 2.32
C LEU A 73 -19.55 33.81 1.89
N GLU A 74 -20.15 34.96 1.61
CA GLU A 74 -21.53 35.06 1.12
C GLU A 74 -21.65 34.58 -0.34
N VAL A 75 -20.71 34.99 -1.20
CA VAL A 75 -20.62 34.50 -2.59
C VAL A 75 -20.44 32.98 -2.61
N ALA A 76 -19.63 32.45 -1.70
CA ALA A 76 -19.46 31.01 -1.52
C ALA A 76 -20.65 30.31 -0.84
N GLY A 77 -21.72 31.04 -0.48
CA GLY A 77 -22.94 30.50 0.14
C GLY A 77 -22.73 29.92 1.54
N LEU A 78 -21.70 30.35 2.27
CA LEU A 78 -21.39 29.90 3.63
C LEU A 78 -22.06 30.78 4.69
N ILE A 79 -22.42 32.02 4.34
CA ILE A 79 -23.14 32.94 5.21
C ILE A 79 -24.21 33.69 4.42
N GLU A 80 -25.18 34.22 5.15
CA GLU A 80 -26.14 35.19 4.64
C GLU A 80 -26.02 36.49 5.44
N ARG A 81 -25.81 37.62 4.75
CA ARG A 81 -25.76 38.94 5.41
C ARG A 81 -27.15 39.58 5.36
N ARG A 82 -27.76 39.77 6.53
CA ARG A 82 -28.94 40.63 6.69
C ARG A 82 -28.52 41.89 7.41
N THR A 83 -28.43 43.02 6.73
CA THR A 83 -28.02 44.29 7.34
C THR A 83 -29.07 45.37 7.15
N GLY A 84 -29.19 46.28 8.13
CA GLY A 84 -30.01 47.48 7.98
C GLY A 84 -29.46 48.42 6.90
N ALA A 85 -30.21 49.46 6.54
CA ALA A 85 -29.83 50.42 5.49
C ALA A 85 -28.45 51.07 5.71
N ASN A 86 -28.03 51.20 6.98
CA ASN A 86 -26.73 51.72 7.40
C ASN A 86 -25.67 50.63 7.69
N GLY A 87 -25.93 49.38 7.32
CA GLY A 87 -25.06 48.24 7.66
C GLY A 87 -25.19 47.73 9.09
N SER A 88 -26.13 48.27 9.88
CA SER A 88 -26.34 47.86 11.28
C SER A 88 -26.82 46.42 11.41
N ARG A 89 -26.46 45.82 12.55
CA ARG A 89 -26.84 44.46 12.97
C ARG A 89 -27.52 44.55 14.33
N SER A 90 -28.69 43.93 14.45
CA SER A 90 -29.53 43.98 15.64
C SER A 90 -30.45 42.76 15.66
N ARG A 91 -30.57 42.14 16.84
CA ARG A 91 -31.52 41.05 17.07
C ARG A 91 -32.96 41.51 16.84
N ALA A 92 -33.32 42.71 17.31
CA ALA A 92 -34.69 43.21 17.21
C ALA A 92 -35.12 43.46 15.75
N ALA A 93 -34.18 43.86 14.89
CA ALA A 93 -34.44 44.11 13.48
C ALA A 93 -34.22 42.87 12.59
N GLY A 94 -33.82 41.72 13.17
CA GLY A 94 -33.46 40.52 12.40
C GLY A 94 -32.22 40.69 11.52
N THR A 95 -31.40 41.72 11.77
CA THR A 95 -30.20 42.02 10.99
C THR A 95 -28.97 41.39 11.66
N GLY A 96 -28.26 40.51 10.96
CA GLY A 96 -27.10 39.80 11.47
C GLY A 96 -26.35 39.04 10.38
N LEU A 97 -25.31 38.33 10.81
CA LEU A 97 -24.61 37.35 9.98
C LEU A 97 -25.17 35.96 10.29
N TYR A 98 -25.89 35.38 9.33
CA TYR A 98 -26.54 34.08 9.49
C TYR A 98 -25.64 32.99 8.91
N LEU A 99 -25.29 32.00 9.73
CA LEU A 99 -24.50 30.84 9.32
C LEU A 99 -25.40 29.66 8.92
N SER A 100 -26.74 29.82 9.01
CA SER A 100 -27.72 28.85 8.53
C SER A 100 -27.61 28.57 7.02
N ALA A 101 -27.10 29.51 6.22
CA ALA A 101 -26.82 29.31 4.80
C ALA A 101 -25.84 28.15 4.56
N ALA A 102 -24.78 28.07 5.37
CA ALA A 102 -23.86 26.94 5.36
C ALA A 102 -24.55 25.63 5.80
N ILE A 103 -25.34 25.68 6.88
CA ILE A 103 -26.05 24.49 7.42
C ILE A 103 -27.00 23.90 6.38
N ALA A 104 -27.72 24.75 5.64
CA ALA A 104 -28.62 24.30 4.58
C ALA A 104 -27.90 23.55 3.44
N ARG A 105 -26.57 23.71 3.33
CA ARG A 105 -25.71 23.03 2.36
C ARG A 105 -24.87 21.91 2.97
N ALA A 106 -25.18 21.47 4.20
CA ALA A 106 -24.37 20.47 4.91
C ALA A 106 -24.12 19.21 4.08
N ASP A 107 -25.16 18.66 3.44
CA ASP A 107 -25.06 17.43 2.64
C ASP A 107 -24.16 17.62 1.41
N GLU A 108 -24.27 18.77 0.73
CA GLU A 108 -23.42 19.14 -0.40
C GLU A 108 -21.95 19.24 0.03
N LEU A 109 -21.68 19.94 1.15
CA LEU A 109 -20.32 20.10 1.67
C LEU A 109 -19.73 18.77 2.12
N MET A 110 -20.53 17.89 2.73
CA MET A 110 -20.12 16.54 3.10
C MET A 110 -19.76 15.70 1.87
N ALA A 111 -20.56 15.76 0.80
CA ALA A 111 -20.25 15.07 -0.45
C ALA A 111 -18.95 15.58 -1.10
N ILE A 112 -18.68 16.89 -1.05
CA ILE A 112 -17.42 17.47 -1.52
C ILE A 112 -16.24 16.95 -0.69
N ASP A 113 -16.35 16.94 0.64
CA ASP A 113 -15.30 16.45 1.54
C ASP A 113 -15.00 14.96 1.38
N GLU A 114 -16.05 14.16 1.17
CA GLU A 114 -15.92 12.73 0.85
C GLU A 114 -15.14 12.53 -0.45
N ARG A 115 -15.52 13.23 -1.53
CA ARG A 115 -14.79 13.19 -2.81
C ARG A 115 -13.33 13.58 -2.64
N LEU A 116 -13.04 14.69 -1.95
CA LEU A 116 -11.66 15.14 -1.70
C LEU A 116 -10.87 14.13 -0.85
N THR A 117 -11.53 13.45 0.08
CA THR A 117 -10.91 12.40 0.90
C THR A 117 -10.54 11.19 0.05
N VAL A 118 -11.46 10.73 -0.82
CA VAL A 118 -11.22 9.64 -1.77
C VAL A 118 -10.07 9.99 -2.72
N GLU A 119 -10.06 11.19 -3.30
CA GLU A 119 -8.98 11.65 -4.18
C GLU A 119 -7.62 11.66 -3.48
N ARG A 120 -7.54 12.18 -2.25
CA ARG A 120 -6.30 12.19 -1.45
C ARG A 120 -5.81 10.77 -1.15
N GLN A 121 -6.72 9.85 -0.82
CA GLN A 121 -6.41 8.45 -0.57
C GLN A 121 -5.89 7.77 -1.84
N GLN A 122 -6.54 7.97 -2.98
CA GLN A 122 -6.11 7.43 -4.27
C GLN A 122 -4.73 7.96 -4.67
N ALA A 123 -4.49 9.27 -4.51
CA ALA A 123 -3.20 9.86 -4.81
C ALA A 123 -2.09 9.31 -3.88
N LYS A 124 -2.38 9.09 -2.59
CA LYS A 124 -1.45 8.43 -1.65
C LYS A 124 -1.14 7.00 -2.10
N TYR A 125 -2.17 6.26 -2.51
CA TYR A 125 -2.05 4.89 -3.01
C TYR A 125 -1.18 4.80 -4.28
N LEU A 126 -1.44 5.65 -5.28
CA LEU A 126 -0.68 5.71 -6.53
C LEU A 126 0.79 6.08 -6.31
N ARG A 127 1.08 7.07 -5.45
CA ARG A 127 2.47 7.39 -5.08
C ARG A 127 3.18 6.24 -4.37
N GLY A 128 2.45 5.47 -3.57
CA GLY A 128 2.94 4.23 -2.97
C GLY A 128 3.36 3.22 -4.04
N GLN A 129 2.47 2.90 -4.99
CA GLN A 129 2.75 1.99 -6.11
C GLN A 129 3.94 2.47 -6.95
N ARG A 130 3.97 3.75 -7.34
CA ARG A 130 5.12 4.35 -8.05
C ARG A 130 6.43 4.06 -7.32
N SER A 131 6.44 4.22 -5.99
CA SER A 131 7.64 4.02 -5.18
C SER A 131 8.08 2.56 -5.15
N THR A 132 7.13 1.62 -5.15
CA THR A 132 7.41 0.19 -5.29
C THR A 132 7.96 -0.14 -6.68
N HIS A 133 7.35 0.36 -7.77
CA HIS A 133 7.89 0.19 -9.14
C HIS A 133 9.30 0.74 -9.27
N ARG A 134 9.58 1.93 -8.72
CA ARG A 134 10.93 2.51 -8.72
C ARG A 134 11.94 1.59 -8.04
N ARG A 135 11.59 1.03 -6.88
CA ARG A 135 12.50 0.17 -6.10
C ARG A 135 12.85 -1.09 -6.88
N HIS A 136 11.85 -1.80 -7.41
CA HIS A 136 12.08 -3.00 -8.20
C HIS A 136 12.85 -2.70 -9.49
N LEU A 137 12.54 -1.59 -10.17
CA LEU A 137 13.28 -1.14 -11.34
C LEU A 137 14.76 -0.88 -11.03
N VAL A 138 15.07 -0.15 -9.96
CA VAL A 138 16.45 0.13 -9.55
C VAL A 138 17.18 -1.16 -9.19
N GLN A 139 16.56 -2.05 -8.42
CA GLN A 139 17.16 -3.35 -8.08
C GLN A 139 17.45 -4.20 -9.33
N ALA A 140 16.52 -4.27 -10.28
CA ALA A 140 16.70 -5.00 -11.53
C ALA A 140 17.81 -4.37 -12.39
N LEU A 141 17.88 -3.03 -12.43
CA LEU A 141 18.91 -2.30 -13.15
C LEU A 141 20.29 -2.51 -12.53
N ASP A 142 20.40 -2.47 -11.21
CA ASP A 142 21.65 -2.73 -10.49
C ASP A 142 22.15 -4.15 -10.80
N HIS A 143 21.25 -5.16 -10.76
CA HIS A 143 21.61 -6.53 -11.11
C HIS A 143 22.02 -6.67 -12.59
N LEU A 144 21.29 -6.03 -13.51
CA LEU A 144 21.68 -5.96 -14.92
C LEU A 144 23.07 -5.36 -15.13
N CYS A 145 23.42 -4.30 -14.39
CA CYS A 145 24.74 -3.70 -14.44
C CYS A 145 25.84 -4.65 -13.94
N GLU A 146 25.53 -5.52 -12.98
CA GLU A 146 26.49 -6.52 -12.47
C GLU A 146 26.75 -7.64 -13.48
N ILE A 147 25.70 -8.15 -14.14
CA ILE A 147 25.82 -9.33 -15.01
C ILE A 147 26.11 -8.99 -16.48
N ALA A 148 25.69 -7.81 -16.95
CA ALA A 148 25.82 -7.38 -18.34
C ALA A 148 26.06 -5.85 -18.44
N PRO A 149 27.20 -5.33 -17.94
CA PRO A 149 27.45 -3.89 -17.82
C PRO A 149 27.39 -3.12 -19.15
N ASP A 150 27.74 -3.76 -20.26
CA ASP A 150 27.78 -3.14 -21.59
C ASP A 150 26.45 -3.26 -22.36
N HIS A 151 25.37 -3.75 -21.72
CA HIS A 151 24.09 -3.92 -22.40
C HIS A 151 23.47 -2.55 -22.77
N PRO A 152 23.17 -2.28 -24.05
CA PRO A 152 22.77 -0.94 -24.53
C PRO A 152 21.51 -0.40 -23.84
N LEU A 153 20.54 -1.28 -23.56
CA LEU A 153 19.28 -0.89 -22.90
C LEU A 153 19.46 -0.37 -21.46
N ILE A 154 20.58 -0.66 -20.78
CA ILE A 154 20.83 -0.13 -19.42
C ILE A 154 20.87 1.41 -19.44
N SER A 155 21.53 1.98 -20.45
CA SER A 155 21.62 3.44 -20.61
C SER A 155 20.26 4.07 -20.91
N GLU A 156 19.44 3.40 -21.74
CA GLU A 156 18.08 3.85 -22.07
C GLU A 156 17.18 3.83 -20.83
N ILE A 157 17.18 2.74 -20.07
CA ILE A 157 16.39 2.61 -18.84
C ILE A 157 16.81 3.66 -17.80
N ARG A 158 18.12 3.92 -17.67
CA ARG A 158 18.65 4.95 -16.75
C ARG A 158 18.20 6.35 -17.15
N ALA A 159 18.26 6.68 -18.45
CA ALA A 159 17.78 7.97 -18.95
C ALA A 159 16.28 8.16 -18.65
N CYS A 160 15.45 7.14 -18.92
CA CYS A 160 14.04 7.19 -18.55
C CYS A 160 13.81 7.40 -17.04
N LEU A 161 14.60 6.73 -16.19
CA LEU A 161 14.49 6.86 -14.73
C LEU A 161 14.92 8.25 -14.22
N GLU A 162 15.87 8.91 -14.89
CA GLU A 162 16.30 10.28 -14.60
C GLU A 162 15.23 11.32 -14.97
N GLU A 163 14.43 11.05 -16.01
CA GLU A 163 13.30 11.89 -16.41
C GLU A 163 12.08 11.74 -15.50
N TRP A 164 12.06 10.74 -14.60
CA TRP A 164 10.92 10.54 -13.72
C TRP A 164 10.71 11.72 -12.77
N PRO A 165 9.45 12.08 -12.50
CA PRO A 165 9.13 13.19 -11.62
C PRO A 165 9.71 13.00 -10.22
N SER A 166 10.14 14.12 -9.63
CA SER A 166 10.56 14.17 -8.24
C SER A 166 9.40 13.91 -7.28
N ALA A 167 9.70 13.64 -6.01
CA ALA A 167 8.67 13.46 -4.98
C ALA A 167 7.73 14.67 -4.90
N ASP A 168 8.26 15.89 -4.97
CA ASP A 168 7.48 17.13 -4.93
C ASP A 168 6.57 17.25 -6.16
N GLN A 169 7.06 16.89 -7.35
CA GLN A 169 6.25 16.88 -8.58
C GLN A 169 5.10 15.87 -8.48
N LEU A 170 5.32 14.68 -7.93
CA LEU A 170 4.27 13.68 -7.70
C LEU A 170 3.17 14.17 -6.74
N HIS A 171 3.48 15.10 -5.84
CA HIS A 171 2.50 15.66 -4.90
C HIS A 171 1.58 16.71 -5.52
N ILE A 172 2.01 17.35 -6.61
CA ILE A 172 1.25 18.40 -7.29
C ILE A 172 0.52 17.90 -8.55
N MET A 173 0.86 16.71 -9.06
CA MET A 173 0.18 16.09 -10.19
C MET A 173 -1.30 15.84 -9.89
N ASP A 174 -2.15 16.07 -10.89
CA ASP A 174 -3.52 15.61 -10.84
C ASP A 174 -3.58 14.07 -10.90
N LEU A 175 -4.76 13.53 -10.57
CA LEU A 175 -4.94 12.10 -10.43
C LEU A 175 -4.77 11.33 -11.76
N ALA A 176 -5.16 11.91 -12.88
CA ALA A 176 -5.07 11.26 -14.19
C ALA A 176 -3.60 11.17 -14.63
N THR A 177 -2.87 12.27 -14.52
CA THR A 177 -1.43 12.33 -14.82
C THR A 177 -0.63 11.38 -13.92
N LEU A 178 -0.95 11.35 -12.62
CA LEU A 178 -0.30 10.44 -11.68
C LEU A 178 -0.61 8.97 -11.99
N THR A 179 -1.83 8.65 -12.40
CA THR A 179 -2.22 7.28 -12.79
C THR A 179 -1.44 6.82 -14.01
N ALA A 180 -1.41 7.64 -15.08
CA ALA A 180 -0.65 7.33 -16.29
C ALA A 180 0.84 7.11 -15.98
N HIS A 181 1.45 7.97 -15.15
CA HIS A 181 2.85 7.80 -14.76
C HIS A 181 3.10 6.50 -13.95
N VAL A 182 2.17 6.08 -13.10
CA VAL A 182 2.28 4.80 -12.37
C VAL A 182 2.25 3.63 -13.34
N GLU A 183 1.38 3.68 -14.36
CA GLU A 183 1.30 2.65 -15.40
C GLU A 183 2.59 2.60 -16.24
N ASP A 184 3.12 3.74 -16.66
CA ASP A 184 4.41 3.82 -17.36
C ASP A 184 5.57 3.27 -16.51
N ALA A 185 5.58 3.61 -15.21
CA ALA A 185 6.59 3.11 -14.28
C ALA A 185 6.52 1.59 -14.10
N ASP A 186 5.31 1.03 -14.04
CA ASP A 186 5.09 -0.41 -13.98
C ASP A 186 5.52 -1.11 -15.28
N ASN A 187 5.18 -0.55 -16.44
CA ASN A 187 5.59 -1.07 -17.74
C ASN A 187 7.12 -1.08 -17.90
N LEU A 188 7.80 0.00 -17.51
CA LEU A 188 9.25 0.07 -17.56
C LEU A 188 9.87 -0.97 -16.62
N CYS A 189 9.38 -1.05 -15.37
CA CYS A 189 9.82 -2.04 -14.40
C CYS A 189 9.69 -3.49 -14.92
N ARG A 190 8.54 -3.84 -15.50
CA ARG A 190 8.32 -5.16 -16.10
C ARG A 190 9.25 -5.43 -17.28
N THR A 191 9.42 -4.47 -18.16
CA THR A 191 10.32 -4.59 -19.32
C THR A 191 11.77 -4.81 -18.88
N THR A 192 12.21 -4.12 -17.83
CA THR A 192 13.56 -4.32 -17.25
C THR A 192 13.70 -5.69 -16.61
N LEU A 193 12.68 -6.16 -15.89
CA LEU A 193 12.69 -7.51 -15.31
C LEU A 193 12.67 -8.60 -16.39
N ASP A 194 11.93 -8.42 -17.49
CA ASP A 194 11.93 -9.34 -18.64
C ASP A 194 13.30 -9.37 -19.32
N LEU A 195 13.99 -8.21 -19.40
CA LEU A 195 15.35 -8.14 -19.91
C LEU A 195 16.34 -8.87 -19.00
N LEU A 196 16.24 -8.66 -17.69
CA LEU A 196 17.07 -9.33 -16.70
C LEU A 196 16.98 -10.85 -16.84
N GLU A 197 15.77 -11.40 -16.91
CA GLU A 197 15.54 -12.84 -17.08
C GLU A 197 16.20 -13.37 -18.37
N LYS A 198 16.01 -12.69 -19.51
CA LYS A 198 16.64 -13.08 -20.78
C LYS A 198 18.17 -13.06 -20.73
N VAL A 199 18.74 -12.09 -20.03
CA VAL A 199 20.20 -11.97 -19.87
C VAL A 199 20.71 -13.10 -18.96
N GLU A 200 20.02 -13.40 -17.85
CA GLU A 200 20.35 -14.52 -16.96
C GLU A 200 20.31 -15.87 -17.71
N GLU A 201 19.27 -16.10 -18.53
CA GLU A 201 19.16 -17.30 -19.38
C GLU A 201 20.30 -17.40 -20.41
N SER A 202 20.73 -16.27 -20.98
CA SER A 202 21.82 -16.24 -21.96
C SER A 202 23.21 -16.44 -21.34
N ILE A 203 23.40 -16.06 -20.08
CA ILE A 203 24.66 -16.25 -19.34
C ILE A 203 24.75 -17.69 -18.82
N GLY A 204 23.62 -18.29 -18.46
CA GLY A 204 23.48 -19.71 -18.12
C GLY A 204 23.55 -20.61 -19.36
N GLY A 205 24.71 -20.68 -20.02
CA GLY A 205 24.98 -21.57 -21.16
C GLY A 205 24.61 -23.04 -20.89
N PRO A 206 24.49 -23.87 -21.94
CA PRO A 206 23.97 -25.24 -21.83
C PRO A 206 24.71 -26.03 -20.73
N LEU A 207 23.93 -26.74 -19.90
CA LEU A 207 24.43 -27.63 -18.85
C LEU A 207 25.67 -28.40 -19.37
N GLU A 208 26.81 -28.25 -18.70
CA GLU A 208 28.08 -28.96 -18.99
C GLU A 208 27.96 -30.51 -18.97
N ASN A 209 26.76 -31.05 -18.76
CA ASN A 209 26.45 -32.47 -18.70
C ASN A 209 25.77 -33.03 -19.97
N GLU A 210 25.50 -32.23 -21.00
CA GLU A 210 25.18 -32.80 -22.31
C GLU A 210 26.48 -33.27 -22.99
N ARG A 211 26.86 -34.51 -22.67
CA ARG A 211 27.85 -35.24 -23.47
C ARG A 211 27.36 -35.25 -24.93
N PRO A 212 28.14 -34.72 -25.90
CA PRO A 212 27.78 -34.89 -27.29
C PRO A 212 27.66 -36.39 -27.59
N TYR A 213 26.49 -36.78 -28.12
CA TYR A 213 26.09 -38.16 -28.43
C TYR A 213 27.00 -38.87 -29.44
N ILE A 214 27.95 -38.16 -30.05
CA ILE A 214 28.88 -38.71 -31.04
C ILE A 214 30.22 -39.00 -30.35
N GLN A 215 30.35 -40.23 -29.84
CA GLN A 215 31.67 -40.78 -29.52
C GLN A 215 32.24 -41.47 -30.78
N ASN A 216 33.28 -40.89 -31.35
CA ASN A 216 34.13 -41.57 -32.33
C ASN A 216 34.85 -42.70 -31.60
N THR A 217 34.36 -43.93 -31.77
CA THR A 217 34.86 -45.11 -31.06
C THR A 217 35.65 -45.97 -32.03
N THR A 218 36.86 -45.54 -32.36
CA THR A 218 37.87 -46.40 -33.01
C THR A 218 39.11 -46.43 -32.13
N GLN A 219 38.99 -47.13 -30.99
CA GLN A 219 40.14 -47.70 -30.31
C GLN A 219 39.78 -49.11 -29.86
N GLU A 220 40.32 -50.09 -30.57
CA GLU A 220 40.35 -51.48 -30.14
C GLU A 220 41.18 -51.56 -28.85
N SER A 221 40.52 -51.94 -27.75
CA SER A 221 41.23 -52.43 -26.57
C SER A 221 40.63 -53.78 -26.19
N SER A 222 41.42 -54.82 -26.43
CA SER A 222 41.15 -56.18 -25.98
C SER A 222 41.20 -56.21 -24.45
N ARG A 223 40.12 -56.62 -23.81
CA ARG A 223 40.12 -56.95 -22.37
C ARG A 223 39.54 -58.35 -22.16
N ILE A 224 40.35 -59.15 -21.50
CA ILE A 224 40.07 -60.53 -21.09
C ILE A 224 39.27 -60.45 -19.78
N CYS A 225 38.05 -60.98 -19.79
CA CYS A 225 37.17 -61.03 -18.64
C CYS A 225 37.31 -62.38 -17.94
N ASN A 226 37.81 -62.38 -16.70
CA ASN A 226 37.50 -63.38 -15.67
C ASN A 226 37.88 -62.78 -14.32
N ASP A 227 36.91 -62.28 -13.54
CA ASP A 227 36.97 -62.44 -12.09
C ASP A 227 35.58 -62.38 -11.43
N HIS A 228 35.50 -63.00 -10.27
CA HIS A 228 34.33 -63.55 -9.60
C HIS A 228 33.33 -62.53 -9.02
N VAL A 229 32.05 -62.87 -9.16
CA VAL A 229 30.90 -62.22 -8.50
C VAL A 229 30.79 -62.73 -7.06
N ASN A 230 30.77 -61.82 -6.08
CA ASN A 230 30.41 -62.13 -4.71
C ASN A 230 29.08 -61.44 -4.34
N HIS A 231 28.03 -62.22 -4.14
CA HIS A 231 26.72 -61.75 -3.72
C HIS A 231 26.65 -61.65 -2.19
N GLN A 232 26.19 -60.52 -1.65
CA GLN A 232 25.77 -60.43 -0.26
C GLN A 232 24.39 -59.77 -0.13
N ARG A 233 23.54 -60.41 0.68
CA ARG A 233 22.10 -60.18 0.84
C ARG A 233 21.80 -59.10 1.89
N ALA A 234 20.59 -58.53 1.78
CA ALA A 234 19.94 -57.60 2.68
C ALA A 234 19.57 -58.19 4.07
N GLY A 235 19.60 -57.36 5.12
CA GLY A 235 19.10 -57.66 6.47
C GLY A 235 18.91 -56.42 7.37
N LYS A 236 17.64 -56.00 7.53
CA LYS A 236 16.86 -55.21 8.54
C LYS A 236 17.48 -54.86 9.93
N PRO A 237 16.82 -54.06 10.83
CA PRO A 237 15.81 -52.98 10.69
C PRO A 237 16.14 -51.69 11.50
N ALA A 238 15.29 -50.65 11.36
CA ALA A 238 15.28 -49.45 12.18
C ALA A 238 14.80 -49.73 13.63
N HIS A 239 15.53 -49.18 14.61
CA HIS A 239 15.04 -49.04 15.98
C HIS A 239 14.74 -47.57 16.27
N ASP A 240 13.48 -47.35 16.61
CA ASP A 240 12.90 -46.15 17.18
C ASP A 240 13.22 -46.06 18.70
N ASN A 241 13.03 -44.86 19.25
CA ASN A 241 13.07 -44.42 20.66
C ASN A 241 14.29 -43.59 21.08
N SER A 242 14.14 -42.27 21.07
CA SER A 242 14.36 -41.50 22.30
C SER A 242 13.45 -40.28 22.39
N SER A 243 12.66 -40.20 23.47
CA SER A 243 12.01 -38.98 23.91
C SER A 243 13.08 -38.00 24.40
N VAL A 244 13.08 -36.77 23.88
CA VAL A 244 13.78 -35.66 24.52
C VAL A 244 12.81 -34.50 24.63
N ALA A 245 12.52 -34.12 25.88
CA ALA A 245 11.78 -32.92 26.23
C ALA A 245 12.55 -31.67 25.74
N PRO A 246 11.87 -30.58 25.33
CA PRO A 246 12.56 -29.41 24.82
C PRO A 246 13.31 -28.69 25.96
N PRO A 247 14.56 -28.24 25.75
CA PRO A 247 15.28 -27.48 26.76
C PRO A 247 14.70 -26.06 26.87
N ASP A 248 14.49 -25.67 28.12
CA ASP A 248 14.06 -24.34 28.57
C ASP A 248 15.20 -23.33 28.29
N GLY A 249 14.96 -22.38 27.38
CA GLY A 249 15.95 -21.40 26.95
C GLY A 249 16.11 -20.27 27.96
N GLY A 250 17.23 -20.24 28.66
CA GLY A 250 17.59 -19.18 29.61
C GLY A 250 17.79 -17.79 28.98
N PRO A 251 17.88 -16.72 29.80
CA PRO A 251 17.46 -15.36 29.45
C PRO A 251 18.53 -14.51 28.75
N ASN A 252 19.40 -15.09 27.90
CA ASN A 252 20.38 -14.30 27.16
C ASN A 252 20.72 -14.94 25.81
N CYS A 253 20.00 -14.53 24.76
CA CYS A 253 20.37 -14.81 23.37
C CYS A 253 20.67 -13.48 22.65
N SER A 254 21.89 -13.39 22.11
CA SER A 254 22.42 -12.24 21.38
C SER A 254 21.85 -12.14 19.95
N GLU A 255 20.52 -12.18 19.79
CA GLU A 255 19.82 -11.98 18.51
C GLU A 255 19.72 -10.50 18.15
N LYS A 256 20.86 -9.84 17.92
CA LYS A 256 20.86 -8.46 17.40
C LYS A 256 21.47 -8.29 16.00
N ASN A 257 21.80 -9.36 15.29
CA ASN A 257 22.49 -9.25 14.00
C ASN A 257 21.83 -9.94 12.77
N ASP A 258 20.61 -10.49 12.85
CA ASP A 258 20.11 -11.37 11.76
C ASP A 258 19.01 -10.78 10.85
N GLY A 259 19.05 -9.48 10.58
CA GLY A 259 18.18 -8.87 9.55
C GLY A 259 18.46 -9.42 8.13
N ALA A 260 19.73 -9.66 7.79
CA ALA A 260 20.16 -10.10 6.46
C ALA A 260 19.96 -11.60 6.23
N ALA A 261 20.24 -12.44 7.25
CA ALA A 261 20.09 -13.89 7.16
C ALA A 261 18.62 -14.33 7.03
N SER A 262 17.69 -13.63 7.69
CA SER A 262 16.25 -13.87 7.57
C SER A 262 15.71 -13.49 6.17
N GLY A 263 16.30 -12.50 5.50
CA GLY A 263 15.94 -12.08 4.14
C GLY A 263 16.35 -13.11 3.08
N ALA A 264 17.60 -13.59 3.13
CA ALA A 264 18.12 -14.57 2.18
C ALA A 264 17.40 -15.93 2.27
N PHE A 265 17.01 -16.37 3.47
CA PHE A 265 16.25 -17.61 3.64
C PHE A 265 14.82 -17.53 3.07
N LYS A 266 14.20 -16.33 3.12
CA LYS A 266 12.85 -16.11 2.57
C LYS A 266 12.86 -16.10 1.05
N SER A 267 13.85 -15.46 0.41
CA SER A 267 13.98 -15.44 -1.05
C SER A 267 14.23 -16.85 -1.60
N GLU A 268 15.09 -17.64 -0.95
CA GLU A 268 15.36 -19.02 -1.33
C GLU A 268 14.12 -19.93 -1.17
N PHE A 269 13.32 -19.74 -0.12
CA PHE A 269 12.09 -20.51 0.07
C PHE A 269 11.01 -20.17 -0.96
N ILE A 270 10.83 -18.89 -1.28
CA ILE A 270 9.86 -18.47 -2.31
C ILE A 270 10.30 -19.00 -3.69
N ALA A 271 11.60 -18.96 -3.99
CA ALA A 271 12.16 -19.60 -5.18
C ALA A 271 11.88 -21.11 -5.23
N LYS A 272 12.01 -21.81 -4.10
CA LYS A 272 11.69 -23.25 -3.96
C LYS A 272 10.20 -23.58 -4.07
N LEU A 273 9.32 -22.69 -3.61
CA LEU A 273 7.87 -22.87 -3.77
C LEU A 273 7.47 -22.73 -5.24
N GLY A 274 8.10 -21.78 -5.94
CA GLY A 274 7.81 -21.42 -7.32
C GLY A 274 6.54 -20.58 -7.46
N PRO A 275 6.49 -19.69 -8.47
CA PRO A 275 5.39 -18.74 -8.64
C PRO A 275 4.04 -19.42 -8.88
N GLU A 276 4.02 -20.54 -9.60
CA GLU A 276 2.79 -21.28 -9.90
C GLU A 276 2.12 -21.84 -8.63
N ARG A 277 2.91 -22.34 -7.67
CA ARG A 277 2.36 -22.82 -6.40
C ARG A 277 1.86 -21.67 -5.55
N LEU A 278 2.60 -20.55 -5.51
CA LEU A 278 2.17 -19.37 -4.77
C LEU A 278 0.86 -18.82 -5.35
N PHE A 279 0.74 -18.73 -6.67
CA PHE A 279 -0.52 -18.39 -7.35
C PHE A 279 -1.66 -19.29 -6.92
N ARG A 280 -1.45 -20.62 -6.93
CA ARG A 280 -2.46 -21.58 -6.49
C ARG A 280 -2.85 -21.43 -5.03
N LEU A 281 -1.98 -20.94 -4.15
CA LEU A 281 -2.31 -20.71 -2.74
C LEU A 281 -3.06 -19.39 -2.50
N ALA A 282 -3.01 -18.45 -3.44
CA ALA A 282 -3.68 -17.16 -3.31
C ALA A 282 -5.21 -17.29 -3.25
N SER A 283 -5.86 -16.27 -2.72
CA SER A 283 -7.32 -16.10 -2.78
C SER A 283 -7.80 -15.96 -4.24
N PRO A 284 -9.07 -16.25 -4.56
CA PRO A 284 -9.62 -16.00 -5.90
C PRO A 284 -9.44 -14.56 -6.37
N GLU A 285 -9.61 -13.59 -5.47
CA GLU A 285 -9.47 -12.17 -5.77
C GLU A 285 -8.02 -11.78 -6.06
N MET A 286 -7.05 -12.33 -5.33
CA MET A 286 -5.63 -12.10 -5.64
C MET A 286 -5.22 -12.82 -6.93
N GLN A 287 -5.74 -14.03 -7.19
CA GLN A 287 -5.54 -14.73 -8.46
C GLN A 287 -6.06 -13.91 -9.63
N PHE A 288 -7.22 -13.27 -9.52
CA PHE A 288 -7.75 -12.38 -10.55
C PHE A 288 -6.75 -11.28 -10.96
N TYR A 289 -6.13 -10.62 -9.97
CA TYR A 289 -5.10 -9.61 -10.24
C TYR A 289 -3.84 -10.20 -10.87
N LEU A 290 -3.36 -11.32 -10.36
CA LEU A 290 -2.15 -11.99 -10.87
C LEU A 290 -2.36 -12.48 -12.30
N SER A 291 -3.54 -13.02 -12.64
CA SER A 291 -3.86 -13.47 -14.00
C SER A 291 -3.86 -12.34 -15.02
N GLY A 292 -4.11 -11.09 -14.60
CA GLY A 292 -3.96 -9.91 -15.45
C GLY A 292 -2.49 -9.50 -15.70
N ARG A 293 -1.54 -10.08 -14.96
CA ARG A 293 -0.10 -9.75 -15.07
C ARG A 293 0.61 -10.68 -16.04
N ALA A 294 0.51 -11.99 -15.78
CA ALA A 294 1.18 -13.03 -16.55
C ALA A 294 0.55 -14.40 -16.27
N GLU A 295 0.97 -15.40 -17.04
CA GLU A 295 0.67 -16.80 -16.72
C GLU A 295 1.30 -17.20 -15.38
N PRO A 296 0.68 -18.11 -14.60
CA PRO A 296 1.14 -18.46 -13.26
C PRO A 296 2.62 -18.86 -13.12
N ARG A 297 3.23 -19.40 -14.17
CA ARG A 297 4.64 -19.81 -14.19
C ARG A 297 5.61 -18.65 -14.39
N SER A 298 5.17 -17.59 -15.04
CA SER A 298 5.97 -16.40 -15.37
C SER A 298 5.74 -15.24 -14.40
N LEU A 299 4.95 -15.45 -13.34
CA LEU A 299 4.75 -14.45 -12.30
C LEU A 299 6.05 -14.24 -11.53
N ARG A 300 6.37 -12.99 -11.26
CA ARG A 300 7.53 -12.59 -10.46
C ARG A 300 7.10 -12.08 -9.11
N PHE A 301 8.06 -11.97 -8.21
CA PHE A 301 7.81 -11.40 -6.88
C PHE A 301 7.14 -10.02 -6.94
N HIS A 302 7.58 -9.17 -7.88
CA HIS A 302 6.98 -7.87 -8.19
C HIS A 302 5.47 -7.94 -8.44
N ASP A 303 5.00 -8.98 -9.14
CA ASP A 303 3.58 -9.16 -9.45
C ASP A 303 2.75 -9.50 -8.19
N PHE A 304 3.33 -10.25 -7.25
CA PHE A 304 2.71 -10.54 -5.96
C PHE A 304 2.66 -9.31 -5.05
N VAL A 305 3.71 -8.48 -5.04
CA VAL A 305 3.70 -7.20 -4.32
C VAL A 305 2.60 -6.30 -4.91
N TRP A 306 2.56 -6.14 -6.23
CA TRP A 306 1.55 -5.35 -6.93
C TRP A 306 0.11 -5.83 -6.66
N ALA A 307 -0.10 -7.15 -6.63
CA ALA A 307 -1.40 -7.74 -6.32
C ALA A 307 -1.77 -7.53 -4.84
N ALA A 308 -0.83 -7.69 -3.91
CA ALA A 308 -1.04 -7.43 -2.49
C ALA A 308 -1.43 -5.97 -2.24
N GLU A 309 -0.78 -5.00 -2.91
CA GLU A 309 -1.14 -3.58 -2.78
C GLU A 309 -2.58 -3.28 -3.21
N ARG A 310 -3.11 -3.98 -4.22
CA ARG A 310 -4.53 -3.88 -4.65
C ARG A 310 -5.48 -4.51 -3.65
N ARG A 311 -5.08 -5.62 -3.04
CA ARG A 311 -5.89 -6.32 -2.05
C ARG A 311 -5.99 -5.56 -0.72
N VAL A 312 -4.97 -4.78 -0.32
CA VAL A 312 -4.96 -3.99 0.92
C VAL A 312 -6.25 -3.16 1.13
N PRO A 313 -6.65 -2.24 0.22
CA PRO A 313 -7.87 -1.45 0.39
C PRO A 313 -9.14 -2.31 0.35
N GLU A 314 -9.20 -3.33 -0.51
CA GLU A 314 -10.37 -4.23 -0.63
C GLU A 314 -10.58 -5.09 0.62
N LEU A 315 -9.51 -5.40 1.34
CA LEU A 315 -9.53 -6.04 2.64
C LEU A 315 -9.86 -5.08 3.79
N GLY A 316 -10.04 -3.79 3.51
CA GLY A 316 -10.26 -2.76 4.54
C GLY A 316 -9.02 -2.51 5.41
N ILE A 317 -7.82 -2.79 4.89
CA ILE A 317 -6.56 -2.48 5.56
C ILE A 317 -6.22 -1.02 5.26
N SER A 318 -5.94 -0.22 6.29
CA SER A 318 -5.62 1.20 6.10
C SER A 318 -4.25 1.38 5.43
N PRO A 319 -4.05 2.43 4.61
CA PRO A 319 -2.75 2.73 4.01
C PRO A 319 -1.62 2.85 5.04
N ASP A 320 -1.92 3.35 6.23
CA ASP A 320 -0.95 3.48 7.32
C ASP A 320 -0.54 2.11 7.89
N ALA A 321 -1.47 1.15 7.97
CA ALA A 321 -1.15 -0.20 8.42
C ALA A 321 -0.27 -0.94 7.38
N TRP A 322 -0.52 -0.73 6.09
CA TRP A 322 0.34 -1.24 5.03
C TRP A 322 1.75 -0.61 5.06
N ALA A 323 1.82 0.72 5.18
CA ALA A 323 3.10 1.42 5.30
C ALA A 323 3.91 0.93 6.51
N ALA A 324 3.28 0.79 7.67
CA ALA A 324 3.91 0.26 8.87
C ALA A 324 4.40 -1.18 8.69
N ALA A 325 3.64 -2.03 7.98
CA ALA A 325 4.09 -3.39 7.67
C ALA A 325 5.35 -3.39 6.80
N LYS A 326 5.38 -2.59 5.72
CA LYS A 326 6.56 -2.47 4.85
C LYS A 326 7.78 -1.91 5.59
N GLU A 327 7.57 -0.93 6.46
CA GLU A 327 8.63 -0.30 7.25
C GLU A 327 9.24 -1.25 8.27
N VAL A 328 8.41 -1.99 9.01
CA VAL A 328 8.88 -2.89 10.08
C VAL A 328 9.43 -4.20 9.53
N MET A 329 8.74 -4.80 8.55
CA MET A 329 8.98 -6.19 8.15
C MET A 329 9.76 -6.33 6.85
N GLY A 330 9.93 -5.23 6.12
CA GLY A 330 10.34 -5.24 4.71
C GLY A 330 9.16 -5.57 3.78
N GLU A 331 9.29 -5.19 2.51
CA GLU A 331 8.27 -5.36 1.49
C GLU A 331 7.88 -6.84 1.33
N ASP A 332 8.87 -7.74 1.32
CA ASP A 332 8.60 -9.14 1.05
C ASP A 332 7.76 -9.81 2.15
N SER A 333 8.15 -9.57 3.41
CA SER A 333 7.43 -10.09 4.57
C SER A 333 6.05 -9.45 4.68
N ALA A 334 5.91 -8.17 4.33
CA ALA A 334 4.63 -7.47 4.32
C ALA A 334 3.69 -8.03 3.23
N MET A 335 4.20 -8.24 2.02
CA MET A 335 3.47 -8.88 0.92
C MET A 335 2.99 -10.26 1.33
N LEU A 336 3.89 -11.12 1.83
CA LEU A 336 3.52 -12.46 2.30
C LEU A 336 2.50 -12.42 3.44
N SER A 337 2.56 -11.41 4.31
CA SER A 337 1.59 -11.24 5.39
C SER A 337 0.19 -10.96 4.85
N VAL A 338 0.08 -10.04 3.89
CA VAL A 338 -1.19 -9.75 3.21
C VAL A 338 -1.67 -10.95 2.40
N PHE A 339 -0.76 -11.62 1.68
CA PHE A 339 -1.05 -12.85 0.95
C PHE A 339 -1.67 -13.93 1.85
N ILE A 340 -1.03 -14.24 2.98
CA ILE A 340 -1.51 -15.24 3.93
C ILE A 340 -2.84 -14.80 4.53
N LEU A 341 -2.98 -13.54 4.91
CA LEU A 341 -4.22 -13.00 5.46
C LEU A 341 -5.36 -13.15 4.47
N ASP A 342 -5.15 -12.74 3.22
CA ASP A 342 -6.15 -12.77 2.16
C ASP A 342 -6.57 -14.19 1.83
N ALA A 343 -5.61 -15.10 1.65
CA ALA A 343 -5.87 -16.52 1.43
C ALA A 343 -6.68 -17.13 2.58
N ARG A 344 -6.30 -16.87 3.84
CA ARG A 344 -7.04 -17.35 5.01
C ARG A 344 -8.44 -16.77 5.11
N LYS A 345 -8.62 -15.50 4.74
CA LYS A 345 -9.95 -14.86 4.77
C LYS A 345 -10.89 -15.47 3.73
N ALA A 346 -10.36 -15.95 2.61
CA ALA A 346 -11.13 -16.61 1.56
C ALA A 346 -11.46 -18.09 1.87
N GLU A 347 -10.78 -18.73 2.83
CA GLU A 347 -11.06 -20.12 3.24
C GLU A 347 -12.49 -20.24 3.83
N PRO A 348 -13.30 -21.22 3.39
CA PRO A 348 -14.61 -21.48 3.98
C PRO A 348 -14.53 -21.74 5.48
N GLY A 349 -15.39 -21.09 6.27
CA GLY A 349 -15.43 -21.25 7.72
C GLY A 349 -14.38 -20.44 8.50
N THR A 350 -13.41 -19.81 7.84
CA THR A 350 -12.47 -18.90 8.49
C THR A 350 -13.09 -17.51 8.62
N THR A 351 -13.16 -16.98 9.84
CA THR A 351 -13.72 -15.64 10.08
C THR A 351 -12.65 -14.65 10.53
N ILE A 352 -12.18 -13.81 9.60
CA ILE A 352 -11.31 -12.66 9.89
C ILE A 352 -12.14 -11.37 9.76
N PHE A 353 -12.61 -10.86 10.90
CA PHE A 353 -13.45 -9.66 10.97
C PHE A 353 -12.68 -8.36 10.73
N LYS A 354 -11.43 -8.27 11.21
CA LYS A 354 -10.62 -7.03 11.15
C LYS A 354 -9.26 -7.30 10.51
N PRO A 355 -9.15 -7.34 9.17
CA PRO A 355 -7.90 -7.53 8.45
C PRO A 355 -6.78 -6.57 8.87
N GLY A 356 -7.07 -5.27 8.98
CA GLY A 356 -6.08 -4.29 9.43
C GLY A 356 -5.58 -4.55 10.86
N GLY A 357 -6.44 -5.03 11.75
CA GLY A 357 -6.04 -5.44 13.11
C GLY A 357 -5.20 -6.71 13.09
N TYR A 358 -5.53 -7.67 12.24
CA TYR A 358 -4.76 -8.89 12.04
C TYR A 358 -3.34 -8.58 11.55
N LEU A 359 -3.20 -7.71 10.54
CA LEU A 359 -1.90 -7.29 10.03
C LEU A 359 -1.06 -6.60 11.12
N ARG A 360 -1.65 -5.70 11.92
CA ARG A 360 -0.94 -5.10 13.07
C ARG A 360 -0.49 -6.14 14.10
N GLY A 361 -1.28 -7.19 14.31
CA GLY A 361 -0.87 -8.35 15.11
C GLY A 361 0.33 -9.08 14.51
N MET A 362 0.39 -9.23 13.18
CA MET A 362 1.57 -9.81 12.49
C MET A 362 2.81 -8.94 12.64
N ILE A 363 2.66 -7.61 12.52
CA ILE A 363 3.75 -6.64 12.76
C ILE A 363 4.30 -6.79 14.18
N LYS A 364 3.42 -6.88 15.19
CA LYS A 364 3.83 -7.09 16.57
C LYS A 364 4.62 -8.39 16.75
N LYS A 365 4.11 -9.50 16.22
CA LYS A 365 4.82 -10.79 16.26
C LYS A 365 6.15 -10.76 15.51
N TYR A 366 6.25 -9.98 14.43
CA TYR A 366 7.51 -9.82 13.71
C TYR A 366 8.56 -9.13 14.58
N HIS A 367 8.17 -8.06 15.28
CA HIS A 367 9.03 -7.39 16.25
C HIS A 367 9.48 -8.31 17.41
N GLU A 368 8.62 -9.21 17.84
CA GLU A 368 8.90 -10.18 18.91
C GLU A 368 9.71 -11.39 18.43
N GLY A 369 9.98 -11.53 17.12
CA GLY A 369 10.65 -12.71 16.54
C GLY A 369 9.75 -13.93 16.33
N ASP A 370 8.48 -13.82 16.72
CA ASP A 370 7.49 -14.93 16.76
C ASP A 370 6.68 -15.10 15.46
N LEU A 371 6.97 -14.30 14.43
CA LEU A 371 6.26 -14.40 13.15
C LEU A 371 6.92 -15.39 12.18
N HIS A 372 6.31 -16.58 12.06
CA HIS A 372 6.75 -17.62 11.13
C HIS A 372 5.92 -17.64 9.84
N LEU A 373 6.26 -16.78 8.87
CA LEU A 373 5.58 -16.68 7.56
C LEU A 373 5.68 -17.98 6.74
N ILE A 374 6.86 -18.60 6.72
CA ILE A 374 7.10 -19.84 5.98
C ILE A 374 6.22 -20.98 6.49
N ARG A 375 6.16 -21.15 7.82
CA ARG A 375 5.28 -22.15 8.46
C ARG A 375 3.81 -21.88 8.15
N SER A 376 3.42 -20.62 8.08
CA SER A 376 2.05 -20.22 7.73
C SER A 376 1.70 -20.56 6.29
N LEU A 377 2.63 -20.38 5.34
CA LEU A 377 2.48 -20.80 3.93
C LEU A 377 2.41 -22.33 3.78
N ILE A 378 3.25 -23.06 4.52
CA ILE A 378 3.20 -24.53 4.52
C ILE A 378 1.83 -25.00 5.02
N GLY A 379 1.34 -24.45 6.14
CA GLY A 379 0.03 -24.79 6.66
C GLY A 379 -1.11 -24.46 5.67
N LEU A 380 -1.00 -23.36 4.92
CA LEU A 380 -1.94 -23.05 3.82
C LEU A 380 -1.90 -24.13 2.72
N SER A 381 -0.71 -24.54 2.31
CA SER A 381 -0.50 -25.58 1.31
C SER A 381 -1.06 -26.94 1.72
N GLU A 382 -0.83 -27.35 2.96
CA GLU A 382 -1.35 -28.60 3.51
C GLU A 382 -2.88 -28.63 3.56
N ARG A 383 -3.52 -27.54 3.97
CA ARG A 383 -4.99 -27.43 3.97
C ARG A 383 -5.57 -27.50 2.57
N LYS A 384 -4.98 -26.77 1.62
CA LYS A 384 -5.45 -26.77 0.22
C LYS A 384 -5.33 -28.15 -0.44
N ARG A 385 -4.28 -28.92 -0.11
CA ARG A 385 -4.16 -30.33 -0.52
C ARG A 385 -5.21 -31.25 0.11
N ALA A 386 -5.67 -30.95 1.32
CA ALA A 386 -6.72 -31.73 1.98
C ALA A 386 -8.11 -31.44 1.40
N GLU A 387 -8.33 -30.23 0.88
CA GLU A 387 -9.58 -29.82 0.20
C GLU A 387 -9.66 -30.36 -1.24
N ASP A 388 -8.53 -30.45 -1.95
CA ASP A 388 -8.40 -31.05 -3.27
C ASP A 388 -7.59 -32.37 -3.23
N PRO A 389 -8.15 -33.49 -2.70
CA PRO A 389 -7.48 -34.78 -2.74
C PRO A 389 -7.51 -35.30 -4.18
N THR A 390 -6.46 -35.02 -4.95
CA THR A 390 -6.22 -35.66 -6.26
C THR A 390 -6.18 -37.18 -6.15
#